data_AF-A0A1Y1M0Q9-F1
#
_entry.id   AF-A0A1Y1M0Q9-F1
#
_cell.length_a   1.000
_cell.length_b   1.000
_cell.length_c   1.000
_cell.angle_alpha   90.00
_cell.angle_beta   90.00
_cell.angle_gamma   90.00
#
_symmetry.space_group_name_H-M   'P 1'
#
loop_
_entity.id
_entity.type
_entity.pdbx_description
1 polymer ?
#
loop_
_entity_poly.entity_id
_entity_poly.type
_entity_poly.pdbx_seq_one_letter_code
_entity_poly.pdbx_strand_id
1 'polypeptide(L)'
;DCSGDPGEQERHVHFLHYCEVMTALKVLGVHGNFVLKLFTMFEHETVSLMFLLNCLFLGVHVFKPCASKSGNSEVYVVCLDYRGYDTVPEVLRKTLMLPYGDGHGESVMFPLDAVSCDFVRQVEDCARLFMNWQRDHINSNVEMFRTEDEDVLCQIRNRKESVAGGYVRKFRIPKGINKRRRLMRSGASRFVHEEEPCSVALPELTIKTGRAVSVVYKSEFGHVTPKIGGDDLIFAAIKSNLPDTYASITGACFSPDDPQHVMQREFLSLVRKCLDCSCDIVIYGVALLTRFLVGVVYILASGFESFVTYESGAILFSKRRDSIDRIKGCFDEISQVYASLKGDKFPVDILEVVDKGILKRGHFYKAISEY
;
A
#
# COMPACT_ATOMS: atom_id res chain seq x y z
N ASP A 1 -0.60 7.51 -0.02
CA ASP A 1 -1.92 7.15 -0.56
C ASP A 1 -2.81 8.38 -0.39
N CYS A 2 -3.39 8.89 -1.46
CA CYS A 2 -4.23 10.10 -1.49
C CYS A 2 -5.68 9.77 -1.85
N SER A 3 -6.09 8.49 -1.73
CA SER A 3 -7.46 8.04 -2.01
C SER A 3 -8.50 8.53 -1.00
N GLY A 4 -8.08 8.87 0.22
CA GLY A 4 -8.97 9.34 1.29
C GLY A 4 -9.46 10.79 1.14
N ASP A 5 -8.77 11.59 0.33
CA ASP A 5 -9.16 12.97 0.02
C ASP A 5 -8.74 13.33 -1.41
N PRO A 6 -9.56 12.98 -2.41
CA PRO A 6 -9.26 13.27 -3.81
C PRO A 6 -9.30 14.76 -4.15
N GLY A 7 -9.94 15.60 -3.32
CA GLY A 7 -10.00 17.05 -3.52
C GLY A 7 -8.67 17.73 -3.22
N GLU A 8 -8.01 17.30 -2.14
CA GLU A 8 -6.69 17.82 -1.73
C GLU A 8 -5.52 17.02 -2.30
N GLN A 9 -5.76 16.22 -3.34
CA GLN A 9 -4.78 15.29 -3.87
C GLN A 9 -3.50 16.01 -4.32
N GLU A 10 -3.63 17.14 -5.03
CA GLU A 10 -2.51 17.98 -5.46
C GLU A 10 -1.66 18.45 -4.28
N ARG A 11 -2.30 18.98 -3.24
CA ARG A 11 -1.63 19.42 -2.01
C ARG A 11 -0.92 18.26 -1.30
N HIS A 12 -1.47 17.06 -1.31
CA HIS A 12 -0.84 15.91 -0.66
C HIS A 12 0.40 15.38 -1.40
N VAL A 13 0.46 15.54 -2.73
CA VAL A 13 1.55 14.97 -3.54
C VAL A 13 2.53 16.01 -4.08
N HIS A 14 2.34 17.31 -3.82
CA HIS A 14 3.23 18.37 -4.34
C HIS A 14 4.71 18.10 -4.04
N PHE A 15 5.04 17.69 -2.81
CA PHE A 15 6.43 17.41 -2.41
C PHE A 15 6.98 16.15 -3.08
N LEU A 16 6.13 15.16 -3.36
CA LEU A 16 6.53 13.98 -4.13
C LEU A 16 6.85 14.38 -5.58
N HIS A 17 5.97 15.13 -6.23
CA HIS A 17 6.22 15.62 -7.60
C HIS A 17 7.50 16.47 -7.67
N TYR A 18 7.73 17.31 -6.66
CA TYR A 18 8.97 18.06 -6.52
C TYR A 18 10.20 17.12 -6.49
N CYS A 19 10.18 16.11 -5.63
CA CYS A 19 11.26 15.13 -5.53
C CYS A 19 11.48 14.35 -6.84
N GLU A 20 10.40 13.94 -7.51
CA GLU A 20 10.45 13.25 -8.80
C GLU A 20 11.08 14.12 -9.89
N VAL A 21 10.69 15.41 -9.97
CA VAL A 21 11.28 16.36 -10.91
C VAL A 21 12.74 16.62 -10.59
N MET A 22 13.10 16.91 -9.33
CA MET A 22 14.51 17.15 -8.96
C MET A 22 15.38 15.93 -9.28
N THR A 23 14.87 14.73 -9.00
CA THR A 23 15.55 13.48 -9.35
C THR A 23 15.73 13.36 -10.86
N ALA A 24 14.67 13.58 -11.64
CA ALA A 24 14.72 13.54 -13.09
C ALA A 24 15.76 14.52 -13.65
N LEU A 25 15.75 15.78 -13.19
CA LEU A 25 16.70 16.80 -13.64
C LEU A 25 18.17 16.43 -13.35
N LYS A 26 18.44 15.62 -12.32
CA LYS A 26 19.79 15.17 -11.96
C LYS A 26 20.26 13.95 -12.73
N VAL A 27 19.37 13.04 -13.07
CA VAL A 27 19.73 11.76 -13.71
C VAL A 27 19.56 11.79 -15.23
N LEU A 28 18.75 12.69 -15.76
CA LEU A 28 18.47 12.79 -17.18
C LEU A 28 19.64 13.43 -17.92
N GLY A 29 20.13 12.75 -18.96
CA GLY A 29 21.11 13.33 -19.89
C GLY A 29 20.48 14.43 -20.76
N VAL A 30 21.33 15.31 -21.30
CA VAL A 30 20.92 16.31 -22.30
C VAL A 30 20.21 15.60 -23.46
N HIS A 31 19.17 16.23 -24.00
CA HIS A 31 18.24 15.68 -25.00
C HIS A 31 17.35 14.53 -24.50
N GLY A 32 17.38 14.23 -23.21
CA GLY A 32 16.48 13.26 -22.59
C GLY A 32 15.03 13.75 -22.52
N ASN A 33 14.09 12.81 -22.40
CA ASN A 33 12.66 13.09 -22.23
C ASN A 33 12.20 12.65 -20.85
N PHE A 34 11.19 13.31 -20.32
CA PHE A 34 10.64 13.04 -18.99
C PHE A 34 9.12 13.03 -19.02
N VAL A 35 8.51 12.11 -18.28
CA VAL A 35 7.05 12.02 -18.13
C VAL A 35 6.72 12.02 -16.65
N LEU A 36 5.95 13.01 -16.22
CA LEU A 36 5.46 13.16 -14.85
C LEU A 36 3.95 12.95 -14.83
N LYS A 37 3.46 12.08 -13.95
CA LYS A 37 2.03 12.00 -13.68
C LYS A 37 1.67 13.12 -12.70
N LEU A 38 0.64 13.89 -13.02
CA LEU A 38 0.04 14.91 -12.15
C LEU A 38 -1.46 14.64 -11.96
N PHE A 39 -2.09 15.47 -11.13
CA PHE A 39 -3.53 15.50 -10.95
C PHE A 39 -4.08 16.86 -11.40
N THR A 40 -4.58 17.67 -10.47
CA THR A 40 -4.88 19.07 -10.73
C THR A 40 -3.60 19.92 -10.79
N MET A 41 -3.75 21.15 -11.28
CA MET A 41 -2.66 22.13 -11.45
C MET A 41 -3.15 23.51 -10.99
N PHE A 42 -3.76 23.56 -9.81
CA PHE A 42 -4.36 24.77 -9.25
C PHE A 42 -3.44 25.46 -8.25
N GLU A 43 -2.58 24.70 -7.58
CA GLU A 43 -1.73 25.18 -6.51
C GLU A 43 -0.47 25.85 -7.05
N HIS A 44 0.00 26.86 -6.31
CA HIS A 44 1.14 27.68 -6.72
C HIS A 44 2.40 26.84 -6.88
N GLU A 45 2.61 25.85 -6.02
CA GLU A 45 3.71 24.89 -6.05
C GLU A 45 3.74 24.14 -7.39
N THR A 46 2.58 23.68 -7.87
CA THR A 46 2.46 22.98 -9.16
C THR A 46 2.72 23.93 -10.32
N VAL A 47 2.17 25.15 -10.29
CA VAL A 47 2.44 26.16 -11.34
C VAL A 47 3.93 26.49 -11.40
N SER A 48 4.58 26.63 -10.24
CA SER A 48 6.01 26.88 -10.09
C SER A 48 6.84 25.72 -10.67
N LEU A 49 6.41 24.48 -10.44
CA LEU A 49 7.04 23.27 -10.98
C LEU A 49 6.90 23.18 -12.51
N MET A 50 5.70 23.48 -13.02
CA MET A 50 5.44 23.55 -14.46
C MET A 50 6.31 24.61 -15.14
N PHE A 51 6.49 25.76 -14.49
CA PHE A 51 7.36 26.82 -14.99
C PHE A 51 8.84 26.37 -15.06
N LEU A 52 9.32 25.66 -14.03
CA LEU A 52 10.67 25.09 -14.04
C LEU A 52 10.87 24.13 -15.21
N LEU A 53 9.92 23.21 -15.42
CA LEU A 53 9.95 22.27 -16.54
C LEU A 53 9.96 23.01 -17.88
N ASN A 54 9.14 24.06 -18.03
CA ASN A 54 9.08 24.85 -19.26
C ASN A 54 10.39 25.62 -19.55
N CYS A 55 11.16 25.97 -18.52
CA CYS A 55 12.48 26.58 -18.69
C CYS A 55 13.53 25.56 -19.18
N LEU A 56 13.43 24.31 -18.74
CA LEU A 56 14.47 23.29 -18.85
C LEU A 56 14.29 22.30 -20.00
N PHE A 57 13.10 22.24 -20.58
CA PHE A 57 12.81 21.38 -21.72
C PHE A 57 12.46 22.22 -22.95
N LEU A 58 12.69 21.67 -24.14
CA LEU A 58 12.30 22.35 -25.38
C LEU A 58 10.78 22.36 -25.57
N GLY A 59 10.11 21.29 -25.18
CA GLY A 59 8.66 21.16 -25.26
C GLY A 59 8.07 20.56 -23.99
N VAL A 60 6.99 21.17 -23.49
CA VAL A 60 6.23 20.66 -22.35
C VAL A 60 4.77 20.57 -22.75
N HIS A 61 4.20 19.37 -22.65
CA HIS A 61 2.82 19.09 -23.04
C HIS A 61 2.08 18.43 -21.91
N VAL A 62 0.83 18.84 -21.66
CA VAL A 62 -0.05 18.13 -20.73
C VAL A 62 -1.00 17.24 -21.53
N PHE A 63 -1.07 15.96 -21.15
CA PHE A 63 -1.78 14.94 -21.89
C PHE A 63 -2.54 14.01 -20.95
N LYS A 64 -3.83 13.77 -21.23
CA LYS A 64 -4.62 12.73 -20.55
C LYS A 64 -4.78 11.53 -21.50
N PRO A 65 -4.03 10.43 -21.29
CA PRO A 65 -4.15 9.25 -22.15
C PRO A 65 -5.50 8.58 -21.98
N CYS A 66 -6.03 7.96 -23.04
CA CYS A 66 -7.27 7.17 -22.99
C CYS A 66 -7.20 5.98 -22.02
N ALA A 67 -6.00 5.56 -21.64
CA ALA A 67 -5.78 4.50 -20.65
C ALA A 67 -5.95 5.00 -19.19
N SER A 68 -5.95 6.32 -18.96
CA SER A 68 -6.29 6.90 -17.67
C SER A 68 -7.82 6.98 -17.51
N LYS A 69 -8.32 6.80 -16.28
CA LYS A 69 -9.77 6.87 -16.03
C LYS A 69 -10.28 8.26 -16.38
N SER A 70 -11.33 8.32 -17.18
CA SER A 70 -11.79 9.57 -17.78
C SER A 70 -12.38 10.55 -16.76
N GLY A 71 -12.98 10.05 -15.67
CA GLY A 71 -13.56 10.86 -14.59
C GLY A 71 -12.59 11.24 -13.45
N ASN A 72 -11.31 10.85 -13.50
CA ASN A 72 -10.34 11.27 -12.49
C ASN A 72 -9.55 12.52 -12.94
N SER A 73 -8.84 13.13 -12.00
CA SER A 73 -8.03 14.32 -12.26
C SER A 73 -6.65 13.99 -12.83
N GLU A 74 -6.32 12.72 -13.08
CA GLU A 74 -4.98 12.31 -13.53
C GLU A 74 -4.67 12.82 -14.94
N VAL A 75 -3.53 13.48 -15.07
CA VAL A 75 -2.94 13.96 -16.33
C VAL A 75 -1.44 13.65 -16.33
N TYR A 76 -0.79 13.76 -17.49
CA TYR A 76 0.63 13.52 -17.65
C TYR A 76 1.30 14.72 -18.30
N VAL A 77 2.37 15.21 -17.67
CA VAL A 77 3.25 16.22 -18.24
C VAL A 77 4.37 15.50 -18.99
N VAL A 78 4.39 15.67 -20.30
CA VAL A 78 5.39 15.12 -21.21
C VAL A 78 6.37 16.23 -21.56
N CYS A 79 7.58 16.11 -21.03
CA CYS A 79 8.68 17.03 -21.24
C CYS A 79 9.66 16.43 -22.26
N LEU A 80 9.98 17.20 -23.29
CA LEU A 80 10.77 16.77 -24.44
C LEU A 80 12.05 17.59 -24.56
N ASP A 81 13.15 16.89 -24.88
CA ASP A 81 14.46 17.47 -25.18
C ASP A 81 15.01 18.35 -24.04
N TYR A 82 15.50 17.68 -22.99
CA TYR A 82 16.08 18.30 -21.81
C TYR A 82 17.34 19.10 -22.15
N ARG A 83 17.37 20.38 -21.76
CA ARG A 83 18.50 21.29 -22.00
C ARG A 83 19.70 21.06 -21.10
N GLY A 84 19.54 20.28 -20.02
CA GLY A 84 20.59 19.96 -19.07
C GLY A 84 20.58 20.86 -17.83
N TYR A 85 20.94 20.27 -16.69
CA TYR A 85 20.88 20.95 -15.38
C TYR A 85 21.87 22.10 -15.26
N ASP A 86 22.96 22.07 -16.02
CA ASP A 86 23.99 23.10 -16.02
C ASP A 86 23.52 24.43 -16.62
N THR A 87 22.41 24.43 -17.35
CA THR A 87 21.76 25.66 -17.84
C THR A 87 21.09 26.46 -16.71
N VAL A 88 20.84 25.84 -15.56
CA VAL A 88 20.34 26.53 -14.36
C VAL A 88 21.48 27.34 -13.73
N PRO A 89 21.27 28.62 -13.38
CA PRO A 89 22.27 29.40 -12.64
C PRO A 89 22.67 28.71 -11.33
N GLU A 90 23.95 28.71 -10.98
CA GLU A 90 24.46 27.96 -9.82
C GLU A 90 23.78 28.37 -8.49
N VAL A 91 23.46 29.65 -8.34
CA VAL A 91 22.71 30.18 -7.19
C VAL A 91 21.35 29.50 -7.08
N LEU A 92 20.63 29.36 -8.19
CA LEU A 92 19.31 28.72 -8.22
C LEU A 92 19.42 27.20 -8.03
N ARG A 93 20.48 26.55 -8.54
CA ARG A 93 20.75 25.12 -8.30
C ARG A 93 20.86 24.78 -6.82
N LYS A 94 21.52 25.64 -6.03
CA LYS A 94 21.65 25.44 -4.58
C LYS A 94 20.29 25.58 -3.90
N THR A 95 19.52 26.63 -4.24
CA THR A 95 18.20 26.87 -3.66
C THR A 95 17.19 25.76 -4.00
N LEU A 96 17.16 25.28 -5.25
CA LEU A 96 16.31 24.17 -5.69
C LEU A 96 16.65 22.82 -5.04
N MET A 97 17.77 22.70 -4.34
CA MET A 97 18.13 21.46 -3.63
C MET A 97 17.89 21.55 -2.12
N LEU A 98 17.64 22.74 -1.56
CA LEU A 98 17.44 22.92 -0.12
C LEU A 98 16.19 22.18 0.41
N PRO A 99 14.99 22.30 -0.20
CA PRO A 99 13.80 21.60 0.28
C PRO A 99 13.94 20.06 0.27
N TYR A 100 14.79 19.54 -0.61
CA TYR A 100 15.08 18.10 -0.71
C TYR A 100 15.86 17.58 0.51
N GLY A 101 16.73 18.40 1.10
CA GLY A 101 17.57 18.01 2.24
C GLY A 101 16.85 18.07 3.59
N ASP A 102 15.99 19.08 3.77
CA ASP A 102 15.36 19.35 5.06
C ASP A 102 14.00 18.66 5.25
N GLY A 103 13.45 18.03 4.20
CA GLY A 103 12.18 17.29 4.26
C GLY A 103 10.94 18.18 4.44
N HIS A 104 11.08 19.49 4.24
CA HIS A 104 10.00 20.46 4.31
C HIS A 104 9.54 20.88 2.90
N GLY A 105 8.28 20.63 2.58
CA GLY A 105 7.70 20.82 1.24
C GLY A 105 6.97 22.14 1.00
N GLU A 106 6.76 22.97 2.01
CA GLU A 106 5.90 24.16 1.94
C GLU A 106 6.54 25.39 1.27
N SER A 107 7.62 25.20 0.51
CA SER A 107 8.36 26.29 -0.13
C SER A 107 8.05 26.38 -1.61
N VAL A 108 7.45 27.49 -2.03
CA VAL A 108 7.27 27.82 -3.44
C VAL A 108 8.62 28.18 -4.07
N MET A 109 8.97 27.60 -5.22
CA MET A 109 10.27 27.81 -5.88
C MET A 109 10.44 29.21 -6.47
N PHE A 110 9.37 29.76 -7.04
CA PHE A 110 9.37 31.07 -7.70
C PHE A 110 8.22 31.90 -7.15
N PRO A 111 8.44 33.19 -6.84
CA PRO A 111 7.34 34.07 -6.54
C PRO A 111 6.49 34.29 -7.81
N LEU A 112 5.19 34.51 -7.64
CA LEU A 112 4.25 34.52 -8.76
C LEU A 112 4.53 35.66 -9.76
N ASP A 113 5.10 36.77 -9.28
CA ASP A 113 5.52 37.91 -10.10
C ASP A 113 6.73 37.60 -11.01
N ALA A 114 7.54 36.59 -10.67
CA ALA A 114 8.62 36.11 -11.52
C ALA A 114 8.13 35.18 -12.65
N VAL A 115 6.90 34.67 -12.56
CA VAL A 115 6.28 33.82 -13.58
C VAL A 115 5.50 34.71 -14.55
N SER A 116 5.77 34.60 -15.85
CA SER A 116 5.07 35.43 -16.85
C SER A 116 3.56 35.20 -16.80
N CYS A 117 2.78 36.27 -16.88
CA CYS A 117 1.31 36.18 -16.86
C CYS A 117 0.76 35.34 -18.02
N ASP A 118 1.42 35.34 -19.18
CA ASP A 118 1.04 34.51 -20.32
C ASP A 118 1.22 33.02 -20.05
N PHE A 119 2.27 32.63 -19.30
CA PHE A 119 2.45 31.25 -18.87
C PHE A 119 1.36 30.83 -17.86
N VAL A 120 1.08 31.68 -16.87
CA VAL A 120 0.02 31.39 -15.87
C VAL A 120 -1.34 31.22 -16.56
N ARG A 121 -1.69 32.08 -17.51
CA ARG A 121 -2.91 31.95 -18.32
C ARG A 121 -2.95 30.63 -19.10
N GLN A 122 -1.84 30.21 -19.69
CA GLN A 122 -1.78 28.92 -20.39
C GLN A 122 -2.00 27.74 -19.44
N VAL A 123 -1.45 27.78 -18.22
CA VAL A 123 -1.70 26.75 -17.21
C VAL A 123 -3.16 26.76 -16.78
N GLU A 124 -3.76 27.93 -16.58
CA GLU A 124 -5.17 28.08 -16.25
C GLU A 124 -6.09 27.52 -17.34
N ASP A 125 -5.85 27.87 -18.60
CA ASP A 125 -6.62 27.36 -19.75
C ASP A 125 -6.49 25.85 -19.89
N CYS A 126 -5.28 25.33 -19.67
CA CYS A 126 -5.00 23.90 -19.65
C CYS A 126 -5.78 23.19 -18.52
N ALA A 127 -5.73 23.72 -17.30
CA ALA A 127 -6.44 23.17 -16.15
C ALA A 127 -7.98 23.21 -16.37
N ARG A 128 -8.50 24.31 -16.94
CA ARG A 128 -9.92 24.46 -17.30
C ARG A 128 -10.36 23.43 -18.34
N LEU A 129 -9.53 23.14 -19.33
CA LEU A 129 -9.82 22.13 -20.35
C LEU A 129 -10.03 20.75 -19.71
N PHE A 130 -9.09 20.28 -18.89
CA PHE A 130 -9.17 18.97 -18.25
C PHE A 130 -10.30 18.89 -17.21
N MET A 131 -10.53 19.97 -16.46
CA MET A 131 -11.67 20.08 -15.54
C MET A 131 -13.01 19.93 -16.27
N ASN A 132 -13.18 20.60 -17.42
CA ASN A 132 -14.41 20.48 -18.21
C ASN A 132 -14.61 19.04 -18.71
N TRP A 133 -13.57 18.41 -19.25
CA TRP A 133 -13.65 17.00 -19.68
C TRP A 133 -13.99 16.05 -18.54
N GLN A 134 -13.38 16.27 -17.37
CA GLN A 134 -13.66 15.47 -16.18
C GLN A 134 -15.11 15.63 -15.73
N ARG A 135 -15.60 16.87 -15.64
CA ARG A 135 -16.99 17.19 -15.27
C ARG A 135 -17.97 16.50 -16.22
N ASP A 136 -17.77 16.64 -17.53
CA ASP A 136 -18.67 16.10 -18.54
C ASP A 136 -18.71 14.57 -18.48
N HIS A 137 -17.56 13.92 -18.21
CA HIS A 137 -17.50 12.48 -18.00
C HIS A 137 -18.14 12.01 -16.69
N ILE A 138 -17.97 12.74 -15.59
CA ILE A 138 -18.63 12.43 -14.33
C ILE A 138 -20.15 12.50 -14.51
N ASN A 139 -20.65 13.59 -15.13
CA ASN A 139 -22.08 13.76 -15.39
C ASN A 139 -22.64 12.66 -16.28
N SER A 140 -21.94 12.32 -17.36
CA SER A 140 -22.33 11.22 -18.26
C SER A 140 -22.35 9.87 -17.52
N ASN A 141 -21.40 9.60 -16.64
CA ASN A 141 -21.39 8.37 -15.84
C ASN A 141 -22.58 8.32 -14.87
N VAL A 142 -22.92 9.44 -14.22
CA VAL A 142 -24.08 9.53 -13.32
C VAL A 142 -25.39 9.34 -14.08
N GLU A 143 -25.51 9.91 -15.28
CA GLU A 143 -26.68 9.73 -16.14
C GLU A 143 -26.82 8.26 -16.56
N MET A 144 -25.75 7.65 -17.10
CA MET A 144 -25.76 6.25 -17.50
C MET A 144 -26.05 5.29 -16.34
N PHE A 145 -25.55 5.59 -15.14
CA PHE A 145 -25.82 4.78 -13.95
C PHE A 145 -27.33 4.74 -13.61
N ARG A 146 -28.05 5.83 -13.87
CA ARG A 146 -29.49 5.93 -13.57
C ARG A 146 -30.38 5.23 -14.61
N THR A 147 -29.91 5.08 -15.85
CA THR A 147 -30.72 4.54 -16.95
C THR A 147 -30.82 3.01 -16.93
N GLU A 148 -29.85 2.29 -16.33
CA GLU A 148 -29.81 0.81 -16.22
C GLU A 148 -30.21 0.04 -17.51
N ASP A 149 -29.78 0.53 -18.68
CA ASP A 149 -30.10 -0.07 -19.97
C ASP A 149 -29.04 -1.14 -20.38
N GLU A 150 -29.42 -2.41 -20.32
CA GLU A 150 -28.57 -3.55 -20.65
C GLU A 150 -28.05 -3.56 -22.10
N ASP A 151 -28.83 -3.05 -23.06
CA ASP A 151 -28.41 -2.98 -24.45
C ASP A 151 -27.29 -1.95 -24.62
N VAL A 152 -27.42 -0.80 -23.93
CA VAL A 152 -26.37 0.23 -23.88
C VAL A 152 -25.09 -0.32 -23.23
N LEU A 153 -25.21 -1.06 -22.12
CA LEU A 153 -24.06 -1.68 -21.45
C LEU A 153 -23.35 -2.72 -22.34
N CYS A 154 -24.11 -3.51 -23.09
CA CYS A 154 -23.58 -4.45 -24.07
C CYS A 154 -22.82 -3.74 -25.20
N GLN A 155 -23.38 -2.65 -25.75
CA GLN A 155 -22.71 -1.84 -26.78
C GLN A 155 -21.40 -1.20 -26.27
N ILE A 156 -21.39 -0.69 -25.03
CA ILE A 156 -20.19 -0.13 -24.40
C ILE A 156 -19.10 -1.21 -24.28
N ARG A 157 -19.47 -2.41 -23.85
CA ARG A 157 -18.54 -3.55 -23.71
C ARG A 157 -17.89 -3.91 -25.05
N ASN A 158 -18.70 -4.05 -26.10
CA ASN A 158 -18.22 -4.36 -27.45
C ASN A 158 -17.28 -3.26 -27.99
N ARG A 159 -17.60 -1.99 -27.74
CA ARG A 159 -16.72 -0.86 -28.10
C ARG A 159 -15.39 -0.91 -27.35
N LYS A 160 -15.41 -1.17 -26.03
CA LYS A 160 -14.18 -1.30 -25.22
C LYS A 160 -13.25 -2.40 -25.75
N GLU A 161 -13.80 -3.57 -26.07
CA GLU A 161 -13.04 -4.68 -26.64
C GLU A 161 -12.46 -4.33 -28.01
N SER A 162 -13.25 -3.68 -28.88
CA SER A 162 -12.78 -3.23 -30.19
C SER A 162 -11.62 -2.22 -30.09
N VAL A 163 -11.74 -1.23 -29.20
CA VAL A 163 -10.70 -0.23 -28.94
C VAL A 163 -9.44 -0.89 -28.37
N ALA A 164 -9.58 -1.78 -27.40
CA ALA A 164 -8.46 -2.53 -26.82
C ALA A 164 -7.74 -3.38 -27.89
N GLY A 165 -8.50 -4.09 -28.73
CA GLY A 165 -7.95 -4.84 -29.85
C GLY A 165 -7.24 -3.96 -30.87
N GLY A 166 -7.78 -2.78 -31.16
CA GLY A 166 -7.15 -1.76 -32.00
C GLY A 166 -5.82 -1.27 -31.42
N TYR A 167 -5.77 -1.01 -30.12
CA TYR A 167 -4.57 -0.57 -29.41
C TYR A 167 -3.45 -1.63 -29.48
N VAL A 168 -3.76 -2.90 -29.18
CA VAL A 168 -2.80 -4.01 -29.25
C VAL A 168 -2.22 -4.16 -30.66
N ARG A 169 -3.07 -4.08 -31.69
CA ARG A 169 -2.64 -4.14 -33.10
C ARG A 169 -1.75 -2.96 -33.47
N LYS A 170 -2.18 -1.73 -33.15
CA LYS A 170 -1.47 -0.49 -33.50
C LYS A 170 -0.06 -0.45 -32.89
N PHE A 171 0.06 -0.79 -31.61
CA PHE A 171 1.34 -0.72 -30.88
C PHE A 171 2.12 -2.03 -30.88
N ARG A 172 1.65 -3.05 -31.63
CA ARG A 172 2.27 -4.39 -31.73
C ARG A 172 2.62 -4.97 -30.35
N ILE A 173 1.74 -4.77 -29.37
CA ILE A 173 1.96 -5.25 -28.02
C ILE A 173 1.97 -6.79 -28.09
N PRO A 174 3.06 -7.46 -27.66
CA PRO A 174 3.11 -8.92 -27.65
C PRO A 174 1.88 -9.47 -26.93
N LYS A 175 1.27 -10.53 -27.46
CA LYS A 175 0.10 -11.18 -26.85
C LYS A 175 0.43 -11.67 -25.43
N GLY A 176 0.26 -10.79 -24.46
CA GLY A 176 0.60 -10.99 -23.06
C GLY A 176 2.10 -11.11 -22.77
N ILE A 177 2.50 -10.64 -21.60
CA ILE A 177 3.75 -11.09 -20.98
C ILE A 177 3.53 -12.57 -20.61
N ASN A 178 4.43 -13.46 -21.09
CA ASN A 178 4.45 -14.87 -20.69
C ASN A 178 4.26 -14.94 -19.17
N LYS A 179 3.34 -15.77 -18.68
CA LYS A 179 3.02 -15.87 -17.24
C LYS A 179 4.27 -16.05 -16.37
N ARG A 180 5.31 -16.74 -16.88
CA ARG A 180 6.61 -16.94 -16.22
C ARG A 180 7.51 -15.69 -16.19
N ARG A 181 7.26 -14.71 -17.04
CA ARG A 181 7.99 -13.44 -17.15
C ARG A 181 7.29 -12.26 -16.46
N ARG A 182 6.15 -12.49 -15.83
CA ARG A 182 5.44 -11.46 -15.07
C ARG A 182 6.16 -11.25 -13.74
N LEU A 183 6.71 -10.05 -13.55
CA LEU A 183 7.29 -9.60 -12.27
C LEU A 183 6.21 -9.54 -11.18
N MET A 184 4.98 -9.18 -11.56
CA MET A 184 3.79 -9.24 -10.71
C MET A 184 2.82 -10.28 -11.27
N ARG A 185 2.65 -11.40 -10.55
CA ARG A 185 1.69 -12.46 -10.92
C ARG A 185 0.27 -11.95 -10.64
N SER A 186 -0.38 -11.38 -11.65
CA SER A 186 -1.76 -10.87 -11.57
C SER A 186 -2.77 -11.96 -11.17
N GLY A 187 -3.23 -11.93 -9.91
CA GLY A 187 -4.65 -11.74 -9.52
C GLY A 187 -5.78 -12.66 -10.00
N ALA A 188 -5.54 -13.77 -10.72
CA ALA A 188 -6.67 -14.66 -11.11
C ALA A 188 -6.33 -16.15 -11.11
N SER A 189 -5.17 -16.54 -10.59
CA SER A 189 -4.81 -17.95 -10.37
C SER A 189 -4.36 -18.22 -8.93
N ARG A 190 -4.64 -17.29 -8.01
CA ARG A 190 -4.23 -17.35 -6.60
C ARG A 190 -5.29 -18.01 -5.73
N PHE A 191 -5.70 -19.25 -6.00
CA PHE A 191 -6.57 -19.94 -5.02
C PHE A 191 -6.11 -21.34 -4.61
N VAL A 192 -5.00 -21.83 -5.17
CA VAL A 192 -4.21 -22.90 -4.54
C VAL A 192 -2.75 -22.67 -4.91
N HIS A 193 -2.04 -21.91 -4.10
CA HIS A 193 -0.60 -22.07 -3.98
C HIS A 193 -0.35 -22.53 -2.55
N GLU A 194 -0.06 -23.83 -2.40
CA GLU A 194 0.67 -24.31 -1.23
C GLU A 194 2.06 -23.67 -1.31
N GLU A 195 2.32 -22.66 -0.47
CA GLU A 195 3.70 -22.24 -0.23
C GLU A 195 4.42 -23.32 0.58
N GLU A 196 5.72 -23.48 0.33
CA GLU A 196 6.54 -24.49 1.01
C GLU A 196 6.45 -24.30 2.53
N PRO A 197 6.17 -25.38 3.30
CA PRO A 197 6.04 -25.30 4.75
C PRO A 197 7.33 -24.77 5.37
N CYS A 198 7.24 -23.65 6.08
CA CYS A 198 8.38 -23.06 6.75
C CYS A 198 8.54 -23.64 8.17
N SER A 199 9.72 -24.17 8.48
CA SER A 199 10.05 -24.65 9.82
C SER A 199 10.69 -23.53 10.64
N VAL A 200 10.08 -23.15 11.75
CA VAL A 200 10.64 -22.16 12.68
C VAL A 200 11.22 -22.87 13.90
N ALA A 201 12.41 -22.45 14.34
CA ALA A 201 13.01 -22.92 15.58
C ALA A 201 12.34 -22.23 16.78
N LEU A 202 12.29 -22.90 17.93
CA LEU A 202 11.77 -22.27 19.15
C LEU A 202 12.69 -21.10 19.55
N PRO A 203 12.17 -19.87 19.77
CA PRO A 203 12.99 -18.78 20.25
C PRO A 203 13.41 -19.01 21.71
N GLU A 204 14.58 -18.49 22.09
CA GLU A 204 14.79 -18.06 23.46
C GLU A 204 13.92 -16.82 23.70
N LEU A 205 12.85 -16.99 24.48
CA LEU A 205 11.88 -15.93 24.73
C LEU A 205 12.49 -14.89 25.69
N THR A 206 12.82 -13.71 25.17
CA THR A 206 13.19 -12.57 26.02
C THR A 206 12.05 -11.56 26.01
N ILE A 207 11.19 -11.60 27.04
CA ILE A 207 10.07 -10.66 27.18
C ILE A 207 10.61 -9.32 27.67
N LYS A 208 10.45 -8.26 26.86
CA LYS A 208 10.80 -6.89 27.26
C LYS A 208 9.54 -6.07 27.51
N THR A 209 9.44 -5.51 28.71
CA THR A 209 8.38 -4.57 29.10
C THR A 209 8.90 -3.13 28.99
N GLY A 210 8.07 -2.21 28.50
CA GLY A 210 8.42 -0.79 28.40
C GLY A 210 7.19 0.09 28.27
N ARG A 211 7.33 1.42 28.13
CA ARG A 211 6.16 2.33 28.13
C ARG A 211 5.15 1.97 27.05
N ALA A 212 3.86 2.12 27.36
CA ALA A 212 2.80 1.81 26.40
C ALA A 212 2.92 2.64 25.12
N VAL A 213 2.72 1.96 23.99
CA VAL A 213 2.83 2.56 22.66
C VAL A 213 1.48 3.16 22.30
N SER A 214 1.38 4.50 22.31
CA SER A 214 0.12 5.20 21.97
C SER A 214 -0.18 5.25 20.47
N VAL A 215 0.82 5.02 19.60
CA VAL A 215 0.66 5.08 18.14
C VAL A 215 1.56 4.02 17.48
N VAL A 216 0.96 2.94 16.98
CA VAL A 216 1.69 1.78 16.43
C VAL A 216 1.97 1.89 14.92
N TYR A 217 1.59 3.00 14.28
CA TYR A 217 1.98 3.32 12.89
C TYR A 217 3.50 3.38 12.66
N LYS A 218 4.32 3.29 13.72
CA LYS A 218 5.79 3.20 13.65
C LYS A 218 6.35 1.78 13.81
N SER A 219 5.50 0.75 13.93
CA SER A 219 5.95 -0.65 13.82
C SER A 219 6.54 -0.88 12.43
N GLU A 220 7.64 -1.63 12.30
CA GLU A 220 8.17 -2.05 10.98
C GLU A 220 7.12 -2.80 10.13
N PHE A 221 6.05 -3.31 10.77
CA PHE A 221 4.91 -3.96 10.12
C PHE A 221 3.64 -3.10 10.08
N GLY A 222 3.64 -1.90 10.67
CA GLY A 222 2.48 -1.01 10.75
C GLY A 222 2.09 -0.36 9.40
N HIS A 223 2.99 -0.43 8.41
CA HIS A 223 2.73 0.01 7.03
C HIS A 223 2.13 -1.10 6.15
N VAL A 224 2.11 -2.35 6.62
CA VAL A 224 1.45 -3.46 5.93
C VAL A 224 -0.02 -3.36 6.26
N THR A 225 -0.77 -2.63 5.44
CA THR A 225 -2.23 -2.66 5.51
C THR A 225 -2.64 -4.04 5.03
N PRO A 226 -3.22 -4.90 5.89
CA PRO A 226 -3.73 -6.18 5.41
C PRO A 226 -4.74 -5.87 4.30
N LYS A 227 -4.71 -6.64 3.22
CA LYS A 227 -5.72 -6.55 2.16
C LYS A 227 -7.04 -7.12 2.68
N ILE A 228 -7.66 -6.40 3.61
CA ILE A 228 -9.00 -6.69 4.09
C ILE A 228 -9.93 -6.06 3.07
N GLY A 229 -10.14 -6.77 1.98
CA GLY A 229 -10.94 -6.27 0.88
C GLY A 229 -11.17 -7.34 -0.16
N GLY A 230 -12.29 -8.05 -0.04
CA GLY A 230 -13.05 -8.44 -1.22
C GLY A 230 -13.37 -9.92 -1.46
N ASP A 231 -13.29 -10.83 -0.50
CA ASP A 231 -13.70 -12.23 -0.75
C ASP A 231 -14.48 -12.87 0.41
N ASP A 232 -15.73 -12.43 0.61
CA ASP A 232 -16.73 -13.16 1.41
C ASP A 232 -16.93 -14.61 0.92
N LEU A 233 -16.58 -14.90 -0.35
CA LEU A 233 -16.61 -16.23 -0.95
C LEU A 233 -15.48 -17.15 -0.45
N ILE A 234 -14.28 -16.63 -0.22
CA ILE A 234 -13.18 -17.40 0.39
C ILE A 234 -13.47 -17.63 1.86
N PHE A 235 -13.99 -16.61 2.55
CA PHE A 235 -14.46 -16.73 3.93
C PHE A 235 -15.53 -17.84 4.07
N ALA A 236 -16.52 -17.87 3.17
CA ALA A 236 -17.51 -18.93 3.11
C ALA A 236 -16.90 -20.28 2.77
N ALA A 237 -15.97 -20.35 1.79
CA ALA A 237 -15.35 -21.59 1.33
C ALA A 237 -14.38 -22.22 2.35
N ILE A 238 -13.58 -21.40 3.05
CA ILE A 238 -12.72 -21.86 4.15
C ILE A 238 -13.60 -22.31 5.31
N LYS A 239 -14.60 -21.52 5.73
CA LYS A 239 -15.50 -21.90 6.82
C LYS A 239 -16.35 -23.15 6.51
N SER A 240 -16.75 -23.35 5.25
CA SER A 240 -17.55 -24.51 4.83
C SER A 240 -16.73 -25.77 4.58
N ASN A 241 -15.41 -25.66 4.39
CA ASN A 241 -14.51 -26.79 4.10
C ASN A 241 -13.42 -27.02 5.15
N LEU A 242 -13.30 -26.16 6.17
CA LEU A 242 -12.47 -26.43 7.33
C LEU A 242 -13.11 -27.61 8.06
N PRO A 243 -12.42 -28.76 8.16
CA PRO A 243 -12.90 -29.83 9.03
C PRO A 243 -12.96 -29.32 10.47
N ASP A 244 -13.78 -29.95 11.32
CA ASP A 244 -13.88 -29.69 12.78
C ASP A 244 -12.52 -29.81 13.52
N THR A 245 -11.46 -30.17 12.81
CA THR A 245 -10.08 -30.32 13.26
C THR A 245 -9.29 -29.01 13.34
N TYR A 246 -9.88 -27.84 13.04
CA TYR A 246 -9.22 -26.54 13.13
C TYR A 246 -9.85 -25.58 14.14
N ALA A 247 -9.04 -25.00 15.02
CA ALA A 247 -9.42 -23.88 15.86
C ALA A 247 -9.17 -22.57 15.10
N SER A 248 -10.16 -21.67 15.08
CA SER A 248 -10.10 -20.44 14.28
C SER A 248 -10.02 -19.17 15.13
N ILE A 249 -9.16 -18.23 14.72
CA ILE A 249 -9.07 -16.88 15.26
C ILE A 249 -9.35 -15.91 14.12
N THR A 250 -10.37 -15.07 14.29
CA THR A 250 -10.94 -14.29 13.19
C THR A 250 -10.84 -12.80 13.49
N GLY A 251 -10.63 -11.97 12.46
CA GLY A 251 -10.68 -10.50 12.58
C GLY A 251 -11.98 -9.99 13.18
N ALA A 252 -13.10 -10.68 12.89
CA ALA A 252 -14.42 -10.36 13.44
C ALA A 252 -14.51 -10.57 14.96
N CYS A 253 -13.52 -11.21 15.59
CA CYS A 253 -13.44 -11.32 17.05
C CYS A 253 -13.01 -10.02 17.73
N PHE A 254 -12.58 -9.00 16.97
CA PHE A 254 -12.02 -7.76 17.51
C PHE A 254 -12.84 -6.56 17.02
N SER A 255 -13.20 -5.65 17.93
CA SER A 255 -13.81 -4.39 17.52
C SER A 255 -12.76 -3.46 16.90
N PRO A 256 -13.03 -2.82 15.75
CA PRO A 256 -12.13 -1.82 15.20
C PRO A 256 -11.99 -0.58 16.10
N ASP A 257 -12.95 -0.36 16.99
CA ASP A 257 -12.97 0.78 17.93
C ASP A 257 -12.25 0.48 19.25
N ASP A 258 -11.86 -0.77 19.50
CA ASP A 258 -11.18 -1.14 20.74
C ASP A 258 -9.73 -0.65 20.77
N PRO A 259 -9.24 -0.16 21.92
CA PRO A 259 -7.83 0.16 22.08
C PRO A 259 -6.93 -1.04 21.76
N GLN A 260 -5.80 -0.80 21.10
CA GLN A 260 -4.90 -1.87 20.63
C GLN A 260 -4.50 -2.91 21.70
N HIS A 261 -4.33 -2.49 22.95
CA HIS A 261 -3.97 -3.39 24.06
C HIS A 261 -5.11 -4.34 24.44
N VAL A 262 -6.38 -3.93 24.23
CA VAL A 262 -7.56 -4.78 24.41
C VAL A 262 -7.53 -5.87 23.35
N MET A 263 -7.34 -5.50 22.07
CA MET A 263 -7.20 -6.46 20.98
C MET A 263 -6.03 -7.43 21.19
N GLN A 264 -4.86 -6.95 21.65
CA GLN A 264 -3.72 -7.82 21.97
C GLN A 264 -4.04 -8.83 23.07
N ARG A 265 -4.69 -8.40 24.16
CA ARG A 265 -5.10 -9.26 25.28
C ARG A 265 -6.12 -10.32 24.83
N GLU A 266 -7.09 -9.92 24.02
CA GLU A 266 -8.09 -10.83 23.47
C GLU A 266 -7.47 -11.83 22.50
N PHE A 267 -6.57 -11.37 21.62
CA PHE A 267 -5.84 -12.24 20.70
C PHE A 267 -5.02 -13.28 21.44
N LEU A 268 -4.28 -12.89 22.49
CA LEU A 268 -3.57 -13.83 23.36
C LEU A 268 -4.51 -14.86 24.00
N SER A 269 -5.66 -14.41 24.52
CA SER A 269 -6.65 -15.31 25.12
C SER A 269 -7.19 -16.33 24.11
N LEU A 270 -7.46 -15.90 22.88
CA LEU A 270 -7.91 -16.77 21.80
C LEU A 270 -6.84 -17.77 21.38
N VAL A 271 -5.58 -17.33 21.21
CA VAL A 271 -4.45 -18.23 20.94
C VAL A 271 -4.30 -19.26 22.04
N ARG A 272 -4.38 -18.85 23.31
CA ARG A 272 -4.26 -19.75 24.45
C ARG A 272 -5.35 -20.82 24.47
N LYS A 273 -6.60 -20.45 24.19
CA LYS A 273 -7.73 -21.38 24.05
C LYS A 273 -7.51 -22.36 22.90
N CYS A 274 -7.03 -21.87 21.75
CA CYS A 274 -6.74 -22.72 20.60
C CYS A 274 -5.63 -23.74 20.90
N LEU A 275 -4.65 -23.38 21.72
CA LEU A 275 -3.57 -24.29 22.12
C LEU A 275 -4.04 -25.43 23.04
N ASP A 276 -5.13 -25.26 23.79
CA ASP A 276 -5.74 -26.33 24.60
C ASP A 276 -6.54 -27.32 23.75
N CYS A 277 -7.05 -26.89 22.59
CA CYS A 277 -7.66 -27.80 21.62
C CYS A 277 -6.59 -28.70 20.99
N SER A 278 -6.91 -29.97 20.69
CA SER A 278 -6.01 -30.86 19.90
C SER A 278 -6.07 -30.60 18.38
N CYS A 279 -6.46 -29.39 17.98
CA CYS A 279 -6.75 -29.01 16.61
C CYS A 279 -5.60 -28.22 15.98
N ASP A 280 -5.49 -28.24 14.66
CA ASP A 280 -4.67 -27.29 13.92
C ASP A 280 -5.25 -25.86 14.08
N ILE A 281 -4.48 -24.81 13.76
CA ILE A 281 -4.92 -23.43 14.01
C ILE A 281 -5.00 -22.66 12.70
N VAL A 282 -6.06 -21.89 12.52
CA VAL A 282 -6.19 -20.92 11.43
C VAL A 282 -6.43 -19.53 11.98
N ILE A 283 -5.63 -18.56 11.53
CA ILE A 283 -5.79 -17.14 11.85
C ILE A 283 -6.14 -16.42 10.56
N TYR A 284 -7.22 -15.66 10.53
CA TYR A 284 -7.58 -14.91 9.32
C TYR A 284 -8.25 -13.57 9.62
N GLY A 285 -8.03 -12.60 8.74
CA GLY A 285 -8.58 -11.25 8.89
C GLY A 285 -8.04 -10.48 10.09
N VAL A 286 -6.96 -10.95 10.74
CA VAL A 286 -6.33 -10.28 11.87
C VAL A 286 -5.18 -9.42 11.36
N ALA A 287 -5.29 -8.12 11.51
CA ALA A 287 -4.25 -7.20 11.11
C ALA A 287 -3.01 -7.34 12.01
N LEU A 288 -1.90 -7.85 11.48
CA LEU A 288 -0.62 -7.99 12.21
C LEU A 288 0.14 -6.65 12.29
N LEU A 289 -0.52 -5.63 12.86
CA LEU A 289 -0.04 -4.24 12.83
C LEU A 289 1.15 -3.97 13.76
N THR A 290 1.46 -4.89 14.66
CA THR A 290 2.44 -4.68 15.74
C THR A 290 3.51 -5.77 15.73
N ARG A 291 4.75 -5.39 16.10
CA ARG A 291 5.83 -6.35 16.35
C ARG A 291 5.46 -7.40 17.40
N PHE A 292 4.61 -7.03 18.34
CA PHE A 292 4.07 -7.93 19.35
C PHE A 292 3.23 -9.06 18.72
N LEU A 293 2.26 -8.72 17.86
CA LEU A 293 1.41 -9.71 17.20
C LEU A 293 2.21 -10.62 16.27
N VAL A 294 3.19 -10.06 15.55
CA VAL A 294 4.13 -10.85 14.74
C VAL A 294 4.95 -11.80 15.62
N GLY A 295 5.35 -11.35 16.82
CA GLY A 295 6.05 -12.19 17.79
C GLY A 295 5.20 -13.33 18.34
N VAL A 296 3.90 -13.08 18.58
CA VAL A 296 2.95 -14.14 18.94
C VAL A 296 2.84 -15.19 17.83
N VAL A 297 2.71 -14.74 16.58
CA VAL A 297 2.67 -15.62 15.41
C VAL A 297 3.97 -16.44 15.27
N TYR A 298 5.12 -15.85 15.59
CA TYR A 298 6.40 -16.55 15.60
C TYR A 298 6.46 -17.66 16.64
N ILE A 299 6.09 -17.37 17.90
CA ILE A 299 6.02 -18.39 18.96
C ILE A 299 5.07 -19.51 18.53
N LEU A 300 3.92 -19.15 17.97
CA LEU A 300 2.95 -20.09 17.48
C LEU A 300 3.55 -20.99 16.39
N ALA A 301 4.22 -20.42 15.39
CA ALA A 301 4.88 -21.16 14.31
C ALA A 301 5.92 -22.18 14.81
N SER A 302 6.62 -21.89 15.91
CA SER A 302 7.60 -22.83 16.51
C SER A 302 6.96 -24.09 17.13
N GLY A 303 5.64 -24.07 17.39
CA GLY A 303 4.87 -25.19 17.93
C GLY A 303 4.28 -26.13 16.87
N PHE A 304 4.41 -25.83 15.59
CA PHE A 304 3.82 -26.58 14.49
C PHE A 304 4.90 -26.99 13.47
N GLU A 305 4.70 -28.12 12.78
CA GLU A 305 5.62 -28.59 11.74
C GLU A 305 5.61 -27.68 10.54
N SER A 306 4.44 -27.14 10.21
CA SER A 306 4.22 -26.26 9.07
C SER A 306 3.36 -25.08 9.46
N PHE A 307 3.74 -23.89 8.99
CA PHE A 307 2.83 -22.76 8.87
C PHE A 307 2.85 -22.22 7.44
N VAL A 308 1.68 -21.82 6.93
CA VAL A 308 1.49 -21.33 5.57
C VAL A 308 0.71 -20.02 5.63
N THR A 309 1.23 -18.98 4.98
CA THR A 309 0.56 -17.69 4.81
C THR A 309 -0.12 -17.63 3.45
N TYR A 310 -1.33 -17.10 3.42
CA TYR A 310 -2.08 -16.85 2.21
C TYR A 310 -2.22 -15.35 2.00
N GLU A 311 -2.05 -14.91 0.75
CA GLU A 311 -2.18 -13.51 0.34
C GLU A 311 -3.61 -12.94 0.54
N SER A 312 -4.58 -13.78 0.89
CA SER A 312 -5.92 -13.40 1.33
C SER A 312 -5.98 -12.97 2.80
N GLY A 313 -4.84 -12.87 3.50
CA GLY A 313 -4.78 -12.51 4.91
C GLY A 313 -5.14 -13.67 5.85
N ALA A 314 -4.79 -14.92 5.49
CA ALA A 314 -4.96 -16.11 6.33
C ALA A 314 -3.60 -16.78 6.65
N ILE A 315 -3.47 -17.35 7.84
CA ILE A 315 -2.31 -18.12 8.30
C ILE A 315 -2.82 -19.47 8.80
N LEU A 316 -2.28 -20.54 8.26
CA LEU A 316 -2.58 -21.91 8.67
C LEU A 316 -1.40 -22.49 9.43
N PHE A 317 -1.65 -23.07 10.60
CA PHE A 317 -0.68 -23.80 11.40
C PHE A 317 -1.13 -25.25 11.47
N SER A 318 -0.32 -26.15 10.91
CA SER A 318 -0.68 -27.56 10.77
C SER A 318 0.38 -28.47 11.36
N LYS A 319 -0.09 -29.61 11.89
CA LYS A 319 0.71 -30.68 12.49
C LYS A 319 1.48 -30.18 13.73
N ARG A 320 0.87 -30.33 14.90
CA ARG A 320 1.48 -29.93 16.18
C ARG A 320 2.77 -30.72 16.45
N ARG A 321 3.79 -30.02 16.93
CA ARG A 321 5.04 -30.63 17.42
C ARG A 321 4.96 -30.94 18.90
N ASP A 322 5.88 -31.77 19.39
CA ASP A 322 6.10 -32.00 20.84
C ASP A 322 6.46 -30.71 21.59
N SER A 323 6.90 -29.66 20.89
CA SER A 323 7.15 -28.34 21.45
C SER A 323 5.88 -27.57 21.85
N ILE A 324 4.68 -28.12 21.59
CA ILE A 324 3.41 -27.43 21.89
C ILE A 324 3.28 -27.06 23.38
N ASP A 325 3.73 -27.93 24.29
CA ASP A 325 3.64 -27.67 25.73
C ASP A 325 4.67 -26.62 26.19
N ARG A 326 5.80 -26.50 25.50
CA ARG A 326 6.75 -25.40 25.71
C ARG A 326 6.16 -24.06 25.29
N ILE A 327 5.51 -23.99 24.12
CA ILE A 327 4.90 -22.72 23.67
C ILE A 327 3.69 -22.33 24.53
N LYS A 328 2.93 -23.30 25.07
CA LYS A 328 1.89 -23.01 26.08
C LYS A 328 2.48 -22.28 27.29
N GLY A 329 3.62 -22.75 27.80
CA GLY A 329 4.35 -22.07 28.88
C GLY A 329 4.75 -20.63 28.52
N CYS A 330 5.22 -20.39 27.29
CA CYS A 330 5.52 -19.04 26.80
C CYS A 330 4.26 -18.14 26.79
N PHE A 331 3.12 -18.66 26.33
CA PHE A 331 1.87 -17.91 26.32
C PHE A 331 1.30 -17.69 27.72
N ASP A 332 1.51 -18.62 28.65
CA ASP A 332 1.15 -18.45 30.06
C ASP A 332 1.98 -17.33 30.72
N GLU A 333 3.29 -17.25 30.44
CA GLU A 333 4.17 -16.19 30.93
C GLU A 333 3.73 -14.81 30.38
N ILE A 334 3.50 -14.71 29.07
CA ILE A 334 2.99 -13.49 28.43
C ILE A 334 1.62 -13.10 29.02
N SER A 335 0.73 -14.07 29.22
CA SER A 335 -0.61 -13.83 29.78
C SER A 335 -0.55 -13.36 31.24
N GLN A 336 0.39 -13.87 32.04
CA GLN A 336 0.62 -13.40 33.41
C GLN A 336 1.12 -11.95 33.43
N VAL A 337 2.01 -11.58 32.51
CA VAL A 337 2.45 -10.18 32.35
C VAL A 337 1.24 -9.30 32.05
N TYR A 338 0.39 -9.65 31.08
CA TYR A 338 -0.82 -8.88 30.75
C TYR A 338 -1.86 -8.87 31.87
N ALA A 339 -2.02 -9.95 32.64
CA ALA A 339 -2.94 -10.03 33.77
C ALA A 339 -2.48 -9.18 34.97
N SER A 340 -1.17 -8.95 35.12
CA SER A 340 -0.59 -8.11 36.17
C SER A 340 -0.79 -6.60 35.91
N LEU A 341 -1.16 -6.21 34.69
CA LEU A 341 -1.40 -4.82 34.29
C LEU A 341 -2.82 -4.40 34.72
N LYS A 342 -2.93 -3.34 35.54
CA LYS A 342 -4.22 -2.89 36.10
C LYS A 342 -4.80 -1.66 35.37
N GLY A 343 -6.05 -1.78 34.92
CA GLY A 343 -6.89 -0.68 34.42
C GLY A 343 -6.76 -0.37 32.92
N ASP A 344 -7.60 0.54 32.42
CA ASP A 344 -7.62 1.00 31.00
C ASP A 344 -6.41 1.87 30.63
N LYS A 345 -5.55 2.17 31.61
CA LYS A 345 -4.26 2.83 31.41
C LYS A 345 -3.20 1.76 31.53
N PHE A 346 -2.80 1.18 30.41
CA PHE A 346 -1.55 0.42 30.30
C PHE A 346 -0.39 1.42 30.39
N PRO A 347 0.37 1.55 31.49
CA PRO A 347 1.58 2.38 31.48
C PRO A 347 2.74 1.66 30.79
N VAL A 348 2.64 0.33 30.67
CA VAL A 348 3.68 -0.59 30.21
C VAL A 348 3.09 -1.59 29.21
N ASP A 349 3.76 -1.83 28.10
CA ASP A 349 3.41 -2.75 27.01
C ASP A 349 4.58 -3.71 26.73
N ILE A 350 4.30 -4.85 26.09
CA ILE A 350 5.33 -5.82 25.67
C ILE A 350 5.88 -5.37 24.32
N LEU A 351 7.11 -4.86 24.35
CA LEU A 351 7.72 -4.22 23.19
C LEU A 351 8.36 -5.20 22.21
N GLU A 352 8.81 -6.36 22.69
CA GLU A 352 9.63 -7.29 21.91
C GLU A 352 9.48 -8.72 22.45
N VAL A 353 9.13 -9.64 21.56
CA VAL A 353 8.95 -11.08 21.81
C VAL A 353 9.95 -11.91 21.00
N VAL A 354 10.40 -11.36 19.86
CA VAL A 354 11.31 -12.01 18.89
C VAL A 354 12.44 -11.05 18.55
N ASP A 355 13.65 -11.60 18.40
CA ASP A 355 14.83 -10.82 18.04
C ASP A 355 14.70 -10.15 16.65
N LYS A 356 15.28 -8.95 16.53
CA LYS A 356 15.24 -8.16 15.28
C LYS A 356 15.91 -8.86 14.11
N GLY A 357 16.92 -9.71 14.32
CA GLY A 357 17.58 -10.47 13.27
C GLY A 357 16.61 -11.41 12.55
N ILE A 358 15.74 -12.08 13.32
CA ILE A 358 14.70 -12.99 12.82
C ILE A 358 13.62 -12.21 12.07
N LEU A 359 13.24 -11.03 12.58
CA LEU A 359 12.28 -10.15 11.93
C LEU A 359 12.84 -9.37 10.73
N LYS A 360 14.13 -9.49 10.42
CA LYS A 360 14.76 -8.80 9.29
C LYS A 360 15.29 -9.75 8.22
N ARG A 361 15.42 -11.04 8.54
CA ARG A 361 16.07 -12.03 7.68
C ARG A 361 15.44 -13.41 7.89
N GLY A 362 15.24 -14.15 6.81
CA GLY A 362 14.79 -15.55 6.85
C GLY A 362 13.39 -15.77 6.31
N HIS A 363 13.02 -17.04 6.19
CA HIS A 363 11.76 -17.48 5.59
C HIS A 363 10.52 -16.96 6.34
N PHE A 364 10.58 -16.84 7.67
CA PHE A 364 9.51 -16.28 8.48
C PHE A 364 9.22 -14.81 8.14
N TYR A 365 10.25 -13.97 8.02
CA TYR A 365 10.06 -12.57 7.66
C TYR A 365 9.37 -12.42 6.30
N LYS A 366 9.82 -13.21 5.32
CA LYS A 366 9.23 -13.20 3.98
C LYS A 366 7.75 -13.59 4.03
N ALA A 367 7.41 -14.70 4.69
CA ALA A 367 6.03 -15.17 4.85
C ALA A 367 5.12 -14.12 5.51
N ILE A 368 5.57 -13.49 6.60
CA ILE A 368 4.79 -12.45 7.28
C ILE A 368 4.73 -11.13 6.49
N SER A 369 5.74 -10.81 5.67
CA SER A 369 5.71 -9.64 4.79
C SER A 369 4.81 -9.81 3.57
N GLU A 370 4.52 -11.05 3.18
CA GLU A 370 3.65 -11.42 2.06
C GLU A 370 2.20 -11.72 2.52
N TYR A 371 1.97 -11.86 3.83
CA TYR A 371 0.64 -11.85 4.50
C TYR A 371 -0.04 -10.48 4.37
#